data_AF-A0A5E4FMV3-F1
#
_entry.id   AF-A0A5E4FMV3-F1
#
_cell.length_a   1.000
_cell.length_b   1.000
_cell.length_c   1.000
_cell.angle_alpha   90.00
_cell.angle_beta   90.00
_cell.angle_gamma   90.00
#
_symmetry.space_group_name_H-M   'P 1'
#
loop_
_entity.id
_entity.type
_entity.pdbx_description
1 polymer ?
#
loop_
_entity_poly.entity_id
_entity_poly.type
_entity_poly.pdbx_seq_one_letter_code
_entity_poly.pdbx_strand_id
1 'polypeptide(L)'
;MGSCKSPHVVLLLYVMVCIVYQSFAFGVDTNQTAKLLVDASEASGRPISETMFGIFFEEINHAGAGGLWAELVSNRGFEAGGPNVPSNIDPWSIIGNESSLIVSTDRSSCFDRNKVALRMEVLCDSQGANSCPDDGVGIYNPGFWGMNIEKGKTYSVVLYVRSSGSVNVSVSLTGSDGLQKLAAASIIASGSEVSNWKKFKVMLEAQGTNPNSRLQLTTTRKGFIWFDQVSVMPLDTYKGHGFWKDLAVILEDLKPQFMRFPGGSFVEGEWLRNAFRWKETIGPWEERPGHFADVWMYWTDDGLGYFEFLQLAEDLGTLPIWESVTMMKLILPVSYHLYSGFIVSKPSFI
;
A
#
# COMPACT_ATOMS: atom_id res chain seq x y z
N MET A 1 15.64 15.98 -89.09
CA MET A 1 15.59 17.42 -88.70
C MET A 1 14.31 17.60 -87.90
N GLY A 2 14.27 17.88 -86.61
CA GLY A 2 15.27 18.39 -85.68
C GLY A 2 14.51 19.36 -84.77
N SER A 3 14.35 18.99 -83.49
CA SER A 3 14.46 19.89 -82.34
C SER A 3 13.79 19.23 -81.14
N CYS A 4 14.64 18.65 -80.30
CA CYS A 4 14.38 18.33 -78.91
C CYS A 4 14.01 19.64 -78.19
N LYS A 5 12.78 19.78 -77.70
CA LYS A 5 12.42 20.81 -76.73
C LYS A 5 12.08 20.16 -75.40
N SER A 6 13.13 20.17 -74.58
CA SER A 6 13.28 19.80 -73.18
C SER A 6 12.01 19.86 -72.31
N PRO A 7 11.67 18.79 -71.56
CA PRO A 7 10.60 18.81 -70.54
C PRO A 7 10.98 19.64 -69.30
N HIS A 8 12.23 20.14 -69.21
CA HIS A 8 12.70 20.88 -68.05
C HIS A 8 12.08 22.28 -67.90
N VAL A 9 11.62 22.92 -68.98
CA VAL A 9 11.07 24.29 -68.93
C VAL A 9 9.68 24.34 -68.29
N VAL A 10 8.84 23.33 -68.53
CA VAL A 10 7.50 23.23 -67.93
C VAL A 10 7.59 22.86 -66.45
N LEU A 11 8.56 22.01 -66.08
CA LEU A 11 8.82 21.65 -64.68
C LEU A 11 9.39 22.84 -63.88
N LEU A 12 10.29 23.64 -64.47
CA LEU A 12 10.80 24.88 -63.86
C LEU A 12 9.72 25.94 -63.65
N LEU A 13 8.75 26.05 -64.58
CA LEU A 13 7.59 26.93 -64.44
C LEU A 13 6.65 26.47 -63.33
N TYR A 14 6.38 25.16 -63.19
CA TYR A 14 5.58 24.63 -62.09
C TYR A 14 6.26 24.80 -60.73
N VAL A 15 7.57 24.57 -60.65
CA VAL A 15 8.35 24.79 -59.42
C VAL A 15 8.39 26.27 -59.05
N MET A 16 8.56 27.18 -60.02
CA MET A 16 8.49 28.63 -59.78
C MET A 16 7.11 29.08 -59.31
N VAL A 17 6.01 28.56 -59.89
CA VAL A 17 4.65 28.88 -59.45
C VAL A 17 4.39 28.36 -58.02
N CYS A 18 4.90 27.18 -57.66
CA CYS A 18 4.81 26.67 -56.29
C CYS A 18 5.67 27.45 -55.27
N ILE A 19 6.85 27.94 -55.67
CA ILE A 19 7.72 28.76 -54.80
C ILE A 19 7.10 30.15 -54.56
N VAL A 20 6.43 30.73 -55.56
CA VAL A 20 5.75 32.02 -55.40
C VAL A 20 4.53 31.90 -54.48
N TYR A 21 3.82 30.77 -54.47
CA TYR A 21 2.71 30.54 -53.53
C TYR A 21 3.16 30.20 -52.09
N GLN A 22 4.37 29.65 -51.90
CA GLN A 22 4.93 29.42 -50.56
C GLN A 22 5.54 30.68 -49.92
N SER A 23 5.76 31.76 -50.69
CA SER A 23 6.46 32.95 -50.20
C SER A 23 5.54 34.09 -49.72
N PHE A 24 4.23 33.89 -49.71
CA PHE A 24 3.25 34.86 -49.19
C PHE A 24 2.36 34.25 -48.10
N ALA A 25 2.95 33.48 -47.18
CA ALA A 25 2.40 33.45 -45.83
C ALA A 25 2.89 34.72 -45.12
N PHE A 26 2.20 35.85 -45.34
CA PHE A 26 2.25 36.94 -44.37
C PHE A 26 1.63 36.37 -43.09
N GLY A 27 2.48 35.84 -42.21
CA GLY A 27 2.15 35.69 -40.81
C GLY A 27 1.87 37.10 -40.31
N VAL A 28 0.59 37.48 -40.29
CA VAL A 28 0.18 38.65 -39.53
C VAL A 28 0.39 38.25 -38.08
N ASP A 29 1.57 38.55 -37.55
CA ASP A 29 1.81 38.63 -36.11
C ASP A 29 0.98 39.81 -35.60
N THR A 30 -0.35 39.63 -35.56
CA THR A 30 -1.18 40.47 -34.73
C THR A 30 -0.75 40.15 -33.31
N ASN A 31 -0.02 41.06 -32.67
CA ASN A 31 0.07 41.08 -31.21
C ASN A 31 -1.36 41.22 -30.67
N GLN A 32 -2.04 40.10 -30.48
CA GLN A 32 -3.40 40.07 -29.96
C GLN A 32 -3.32 40.56 -28.53
N THR A 33 -3.71 41.82 -28.34
CA THR A 33 -3.69 42.44 -27.03
C THR A 33 -4.98 42.03 -26.32
N ALA A 34 -4.90 41.01 -25.47
CA ALA A 34 -5.98 40.65 -24.56
C ALA A 34 -5.99 41.62 -23.37
N LYS A 35 -7.16 42.16 -23.02
CA LYS A 35 -7.37 42.95 -21.81
C LYS A 35 -8.16 42.13 -20.80
N LEU A 36 -7.55 41.79 -19.66
CA LEU A 36 -8.24 41.25 -18.50
C LEU A 36 -8.61 42.42 -17.57
N LEU A 37 -9.91 42.69 -17.45
CA LEU A 37 -10.43 43.65 -16.48
C LEU A 37 -10.91 42.88 -15.25
N VAL A 38 -10.34 43.16 -14.08
CA VAL A 38 -10.73 42.54 -12.80
C VAL A 38 -11.51 43.58 -11.99
N ASP A 39 -12.78 43.30 -11.73
CA ASP A 39 -13.60 44.09 -10.81
C ASP A 39 -13.36 43.60 -9.38
N ALA A 40 -12.69 44.44 -8.57
CA ALA A 40 -12.39 44.18 -7.17
C ALA A 40 -13.33 44.93 -6.20
N SER A 41 -14.47 45.43 -6.68
CA SER A 41 -15.46 46.10 -5.83
C SER A 41 -16.16 45.09 -4.90
N GLU A 42 -16.39 45.49 -3.65
CA GLU A 42 -17.06 44.64 -2.65
C GLU A 42 -18.49 44.26 -3.08
N ALA A 43 -19.16 45.12 -3.85
CA ALA A 43 -20.51 44.87 -4.36
C ALA A 43 -20.60 43.70 -5.36
N SER A 44 -19.49 43.39 -6.05
CA SER A 44 -19.38 42.28 -7.00
C SER A 44 -18.81 41.00 -6.36
N GLY A 45 -18.31 41.08 -5.13
CA GLY A 45 -17.70 39.97 -4.41
C GLY A 45 -18.72 38.92 -3.94
N ARG A 46 -18.36 37.64 -4.04
CA ARG A 46 -19.07 36.53 -3.38
C ARG A 46 -18.10 35.80 -2.45
N PRO A 47 -18.53 35.41 -1.23
CA PRO A 47 -17.70 34.59 -0.36
C PRO A 47 -17.31 33.28 -1.06
N ILE A 48 -16.03 32.92 -0.97
CA ILE A 48 -15.55 31.61 -1.38
C ILE A 48 -15.99 30.61 -0.31
N SER A 49 -16.51 29.44 -0.74
CA SER A 49 -16.92 28.39 0.20
C SER A 49 -15.73 27.96 1.06
N GLU A 50 -15.94 27.84 2.37
CA GLU A 50 -14.93 27.27 3.29
C GLU A 50 -14.58 25.84 2.91
N THR A 51 -15.46 25.10 2.23
CA THR A 51 -15.21 23.73 1.75
C THR A 51 -14.79 23.67 0.28
N MET A 52 -14.27 24.76 -0.29
CA MET A 52 -13.88 24.78 -1.70
C MET A 52 -12.70 23.84 -2.01
N PHE A 53 -11.75 23.71 -1.08
CA PHE A 53 -10.53 22.94 -1.28
C PHE A 53 -10.40 21.83 -0.26
N GLY A 54 -10.14 20.62 -0.73
CA GLY A 54 -9.98 19.43 0.10
C GLY A 54 -9.13 18.39 -0.61
N ILE A 55 -9.00 17.23 0.02
CA ILE A 55 -8.26 16.09 -0.50
C ILE A 55 -9.20 14.93 -0.83
N PHE A 56 -8.77 14.11 -1.77
CA PHE A 56 -9.42 12.87 -2.15
C PHE A 56 -8.42 11.73 -1.94
N PHE A 57 -8.87 10.67 -1.27
CA PHE A 57 -8.10 9.47 -1.04
C PHE A 57 -8.82 8.26 -1.63
N GLU A 58 -8.08 7.49 -2.42
CA GLU A 58 -8.43 6.18 -2.94
C GLU A 58 -7.22 5.26 -2.69
N GLU A 59 -7.46 3.99 -2.37
CA GLU A 59 -6.38 2.99 -2.30
C GLU A 59 -5.99 2.62 -3.74
N ILE A 60 -5.08 3.42 -4.30
CA ILE A 60 -4.49 3.29 -5.63
C ILE A 60 -2.98 3.50 -5.49
N ASN A 61 -2.17 2.77 -6.27
CA ASN A 61 -0.71 2.89 -6.28
C ASN A 61 -0.08 2.71 -4.88
N HIS A 62 -0.67 1.86 -4.02
CA HIS A 62 -0.23 1.69 -2.64
C HIS A 62 -0.29 2.99 -1.81
N ALA A 63 -1.26 3.86 -2.08
CA ALA A 63 -1.43 5.12 -1.36
C ALA A 63 -1.75 4.93 0.13
N GLY A 64 -2.41 3.83 0.52
CA GLY A 64 -2.67 3.48 1.90
C GLY A 64 -1.69 2.42 2.39
N ALA A 65 -1.93 1.17 2.01
CA ALA A 65 -1.03 0.05 2.30
C ALA A 65 0.28 0.17 1.51
N GLY A 66 1.36 0.50 2.21
CA GLY A 66 2.67 0.82 1.60
C GLY A 66 2.92 2.32 1.40
N GLY A 67 1.96 3.16 1.79
CA GLY A 67 2.04 4.61 1.71
C GLY A 67 1.66 5.26 3.04
N LEU A 68 0.45 5.84 3.09
CA LEU A 68 -0.02 6.62 4.22
C LEU A 68 -0.15 5.80 5.51
N TRP A 69 -0.46 4.51 5.44
CA TRP A 69 -0.47 3.61 6.58
C TRP A 69 0.93 3.05 6.84
N ALA A 70 1.46 3.20 8.06
CA ALA A 70 2.87 2.93 8.34
C ALA A 70 3.24 1.44 8.54
N GLU A 71 2.36 0.52 8.14
CA GLU A 71 2.67 -0.91 8.15
C GLU A 71 3.77 -1.18 7.12
N LEU A 72 4.85 -1.79 7.57
CA LEU A 72 5.98 -2.11 6.70
C LEU A 72 5.83 -3.47 6.03
N VAL A 73 5.08 -4.40 6.62
CA VAL A 73 4.93 -5.77 6.09
C VAL A 73 3.82 -5.82 5.05
N SER A 74 4.17 -6.22 3.83
CA SER A 74 3.19 -6.54 2.80
C SER A 74 2.72 -7.99 2.93
N ASN A 75 1.42 -8.24 2.69
CA ASN A 75 0.81 -9.57 2.85
C ASN A 75 1.06 -10.17 4.26
N ARG A 76 0.76 -9.40 5.30
CA ARG A 76 1.04 -9.74 6.70
C ARG A 76 0.27 -10.95 7.26
N GLY A 77 -0.91 -11.24 6.72
CA GLY A 77 -1.77 -12.35 7.14
C GLY A 77 -1.77 -13.54 6.17
N PHE A 78 -0.95 -13.52 5.11
CA PHE A 78 -0.88 -14.58 4.09
C PHE A 78 -2.20 -14.81 3.31
N GLU A 79 -3.13 -13.87 3.38
CA GLU A 79 -4.44 -13.94 2.71
C GLU A 79 -4.42 -13.38 1.28
N ALA A 80 -3.28 -12.85 0.80
CA ALA A 80 -3.19 -12.38 -0.59
C ALA A 80 -3.36 -13.55 -1.55
N GLY A 81 -4.55 -13.70 -2.13
CA GLY A 81 -4.95 -14.90 -2.90
C GLY A 81 -6.25 -15.55 -2.39
N GLY A 82 -6.80 -15.02 -1.30
CA GLY A 82 -8.01 -15.49 -0.65
C GLY A 82 -7.77 -16.69 0.27
N PRO A 83 -8.85 -17.30 0.80
CA PRO A 83 -8.77 -18.31 1.87
C PRO A 83 -8.34 -19.71 1.40
N ASN A 84 -7.89 -19.83 0.14
CA ASN A 84 -7.51 -21.10 -0.47
C ASN A 84 -6.06 -21.44 -0.09
N VAL A 85 -5.77 -22.74 0.01
CA VAL A 85 -4.40 -23.23 0.28
C VAL A 85 -3.92 -24.15 -0.85
N PRO A 86 -2.66 -24.02 -1.32
CA PRO A 86 -1.68 -23.00 -0.90
C PRO A 86 -2.13 -21.57 -1.28
N SER A 87 -1.96 -20.63 -0.36
CA SER A 87 -2.21 -19.21 -0.60
C SER A 87 -0.99 -18.59 -1.27
N ASN A 88 -1.16 -17.43 -1.92
CA ASN A 88 -0.04 -16.68 -2.44
C ASN A 88 0.64 -15.91 -1.29
N ILE A 89 1.91 -16.24 -1.06
CA ILE A 89 2.73 -15.62 -0.01
C ILE A 89 3.56 -14.45 -0.52
N ASP A 90 3.49 -14.07 -1.79
CA ASP A 90 4.21 -12.89 -2.30
C ASP A 90 3.89 -11.64 -1.43
N PRO A 91 4.90 -10.84 -1.02
CA PRO A 91 6.31 -10.87 -1.42
C PRO A 91 7.24 -11.66 -0.46
N TRP A 92 6.69 -12.53 0.38
CA TRP A 92 7.51 -13.38 1.27
C TRP A 92 8.37 -14.34 0.47
N SER A 93 9.60 -14.54 0.95
CA SER A 93 10.60 -15.39 0.30
C SER A 93 11.42 -16.18 1.31
N ILE A 94 11.99 -17.29 0.84
CA ILE A 94 12.73 -18.24 1.69
C ILE A 94 14.19 -17.78 1.89
N ILE A 95 14.68 -17.92 3.12
CA ILE A 95 16.11 -17.90 3.49
C ILE A 95 16.54 -19.35 3.72
N GLY A 96 17.29 -19.90 2.78
CA GLY A 96 17.70 -21.30 2.78
C GLY A 96 17.34 -22.00 1.47
N ASN A 97 17.32 -23.32 1.49
CA ASN A 97 16.92 -24.15 0.34
C ASN A 97 16.09 -25.36 0.81
N GLU A 98 15.58 -26.15 -0.15
CA GLU A 98 14.70 -27.29 0.11
C GLU A 98 15.30 -28.40 1.00
N SER A 99 16.63 -28.47 1.12
CA SER A 99 17.29 -29.42 2.05
C SER A 99 17.23 -28.96 3.51
N SER A 100 16.97 -27.67 3.74
CA SER A 100 17.00 -27.02 5.05
C SER A 100 15.63 -26.53 5.52
N LEU A 101 14.74 -26.19 4.59
CA LEU A 101 13.46 -25.55 4.86
C LEU A 101 12.41 -25.89 3.81
N ILE A 102 11.21 -26.22 4.27
CA ILE A 102 10.00 -26.29 3.44
C ILE A 102 9.00 -25.26 3.98
N VAL A 103 8.49 -24.40 3.10
CA VAL A 103 7.47 -23.39 3.44
C VAL A 103 6.18 -23.71 2.68
N SER A 104 5.07 -23.69 3.40
CA SER A 104 3.73 -23.88 2.85
C SER A 104 2.73 -23.02 3.62
N THR A 105 1.48 -23.00 3.20
CA THR A 105 0.38 -22.40 3.96
C THR A 105 -0.70 -23.44 4.25
N ASP A 106 -1.34 -23.36 5.40
CA ASP A 106 -2.49 -24.20 5.75
C ASP A 106 -3.60 -23.35 6.40
N ARG A 107 -4.73 -23.97 6.72
CA ARG A 107 -5.91 -23.29 7.31
C ARG A 107 -5.94 -23.40 8.84
N SER A 108 -4.79 -23.25 9.50
CA SER A 108 -4.65 -23.48 10.94
C SER A 108 -4.69 -22.22 11.80
N SER A 109 -4.86 -21.04 11.22
CA SER A 109 -4.94 -19.78 11.97
C SER A 109 -5.99 -19.83 13.09
N CYS A 110 -5.75 -19.07 14.17
CA CYS A 110 -6.73 -18.85 15.23
C CYS A 110 -7.84 -17.84 14.87
N PHE A 111 -7.75 -17.17 13.71
CA PHE A 111 -8.72 -16.16 13.32
C PHE A 111 -9.78 -16.75 12.39
N ASP A 112 -11.05 -16.64 12.77
CA ASP A 112 -12.15 -17.24 12.01
C ASP A 112 -12.33 -16.62 10.61
N ARG A 113 -11.93 -15.36 10.45
CA ARG A 113 -12.05 -14.58 9.20
C ARG A 113 -10.77 -14.59 8.36
N ASN A 114 -9.63 -14.91 8.97
CA ASN A 114 -8.32 -14.99 8.35
C ASN A 114 -7.75 -16.38 8.66
N LYS A 115 -8.11 -17.37 7.85
CA LYS A 115 -7.85 -18.78 8.20
C LYS A 115 -6.46 -19.24 7.80
N VAL A 116 -5.78 -18.52 6.91
CA VAL A 116 -4.49 -18.93 6.36
C VAL A 116 -3.39 -18.63 7.36
N ALA A 117 -2.49 -19.59 7.54
CA ALA A 117 -1.26 -19.42 8.31
C ALA A 117 -0.08 -19.93 7.49
N LEU A 118 1.08 -19.29 7.64
CA LEU A 118 2.32 -19.79 7.06
C LEU A 118 2.89 -20.88 7.96
N ARG A 119 3.17 -22.05 7.38
CA ARG A 119 3.81 -23.19 8.02
C ARG A 119 5.24 -23.33 7.52
N MET A 120 6.18 -23.31 8.45
CA MET A 120 7.60 -23.50 8.21
C MET A 120 8.05 -24.82 8.82
N GLU A 121 8.54 -25.72 7.98
CA GLU A 121 9.16 -26.99 8.37
C GLU A 121 10.68 -26.88 8.22
N VAL A 122 11.36 -26.73 9.35
CA VAL A 122 12.82 -26.61 9.42
C VAL A 122 13.41 -28.01 9.49
N LEU A 123 14.25 -28.35 8.52
CA LEU A 123 14.84 -29.69 8.34
C LEU A 123 16.28 -29.79 8.88
N CYS A 124 16.96 -28.66 9.01
CA CYS A 124 18.29 -28.56 9.60
C CYS A 124 18.23 -28.31 11.11
N ASP A 125 19.34 -28.55 11.81
CA ASP A 125 19.51 -28.19 13.22
C ASP A 125 20.90 -27.57 13.46
N SER A 126 21.12 -27.03 14.64
CA SER A 126 22.42 -26.55 15.15
C SER A 126 23.49 -27.65 15.27
N GLN A 127 23.08 -28.92 15.31
CA GLN A 127 23.98 -30.07 15.43
C GLN A 127 23.54 -31.21 14.49
N GLY A 128 24.50 -31.88 13.84
CA GLY A 128 24.26 -33.06 13.01
C GLY A 128 24.67 -32.89 11.55
N ALA A 129 24.33 -33.89 10.72
CA ALA A 129 24.75 -33.96 9.31
C ALA A 129 24.08 -32.92 8.40
N ASN A 130 22.92 -32.37 8.80
CA ASN A 130 22.22 -31.28 8.12
C ASN A 130 22.23 -30.04 9.03
N SER A 131 23.37 -29.36 9.09
CA SER A 131 23.57 -28.20 9.96
C SER A 131 22.96 -26.93 9.37
N CYS A 132 22.21 -26.17 10.15
CA CYS A 132 21.76 -24.84 9.72
C CYS A 132 22.95 -23.88 9.60
N PRO A 133 22.90 -22.89 8.68
CA PRO A 133 23.83 -21.76 8.70
C PRO A 133 23.78 -21.00 10.02
N ASP A 134 24.84 -20.24 10.34
CA ASP A 134 24.96 -19.51 11.61
C ASP A 134 23.84 -18.48 11.82
N ASP A 135 23.40 -17.79 10.76
CA ASP A 135 22.26 -16.85 10.80
C ASP A 135 20.88 -17.55 10.70
N GLY A 136 20.87 -18.88 10.61
CA GLY A 136 19.68 -19.73 10.51
C GLY A 136 19.04 -19.77 9.13
N VAL A 137 17.89 -20.45 9.07
CA VAL A 137 17.01 -20.52 7.90
C VAL A 137 15.63 -19.99 8.26
N GLY A 138 14.86 -19.57 7.28
CA GLY A 138 13.50 -19.11 7.51
C GLY A 138 12.90 -18.33 6.35
N ILE A 139 12.24 -17.22 6.65
CA ILE A 139 11.54 -16.39 5.66
C ILE A 139 11.87 -14.91 5.84
N TYR A 140 11.68 -14.14 4.77
CA TYR A 140 11.78 -12.69 4.82
C TYR A 140 10.65 -12.01 4.05
N ASN A 141 10.35 -10.78 4.44
CA ASN A 141 9.42 -9.89 3.74
C ASN A 141 10.14 -8.58 3.41
N PRO A 142 10.23 -8.19 2.12
CA PRO A 142 10.84 -6.92 1.72
C PRO A 142 9.95 -5.70 1.98
N GLY A 143 8.73 -5.89 2.46
CA GLY A 143 7.73 -4.84 2.58
C GLY A 143 7.24 -4.37 1.22
N PHE A 144 7.00 -3.07 1.12
CA PHE A 144 6.57 -2.41 -0.12
C PHE A 144 7.80 -1.87 -0.88
N TRP A 145 8.43 -2.74 -1.67
CA TRP A 145 9.67 -2.45 -2.43
C TRP A 145 10.88 -2.03 -1.58
N GLY A 146 10.92 -2.44 -0.31
CA GLY A 146 11.94 -2.10 0.66
C GLY A 146 11.36 -1.39 1.87
N MET A 147 11.95 -1.63 3.04
CA MET A 147 11.59 -0.94 4.28
C MET A 147 12.61 0.17 4.58
N ASN A 148 12.15 1.40 4.75
CA ASN A 148 13.01 2.49 5.23
C ASN A 148 13.23 2.37 6.74
N ILE A 149 14.41 1.91 7.14
CA ILE A 149 14.81 1.76 8.53
C ILE A 149 15.78 2.87 8.89
N GLU A 150 15.54 3.56 10.00
CA GLU A 150 16.33 4.72 10.42
C GLU A 150 16.96 4.48 11.79
N LYS A 151 18.25 4.78 11.91
CA LYS A 151 19.02 4.65 13.15
C LYS A 151 18.35 5.42 14.30
N GLY A 152 18.23 4.76 15.45
CA GLY A 152 17.64 5.31 16.67
C GLY A 152 16.11 5.23 16.72
N LYS A 153 15.43 4.92 15.60
CA LYS A 153 14.00 4.64 15.63
C LYS A 153 13.74 3.23 16.17
N THR A 154 12.59 3.09 16.83
CA THR A 154 12.12 1.80 17.34
C THR A 154 10.92 1.33 16.54
N TYR A 155 10.93 0.05 16.20
CA TYR A 155 9.90 -0.62 15.43
C TYR A 155 9.23 -1.68 16.30
N SER A 156 7.91 -1.67 16.37
CA SER A 156 7.12 -2.68 17.06
C SER A 156 6.79 -3.80 16.08
N VAL A 157 7.35 -4.98 16.32
CA VAL A 157 6.99 -6.21 15.60
C VAL A 157 5.93 -6.96 16.40
N VAL A 158 4.82 -7.29 15.76
CA VAL A 158 3.74 -8.10 16.34
C VAL A 158 3.51 -9.30 15.44
N LEU A 159 3.41 -10.49 16.02
CA LEU A 159 3.13 -11.72 15.28
C LEU A 159 2.52 -12.78 16.17
N TYR A 160 1.79 -13.71 15.56
CA TYR A 160 1.28 -14.89 16.21
C TYR A 160 2.17 -16.07 15.86
N VAL A 161 2.55 -16.85 16.87
CA VAL A 161 3.42 -18.02 16.72
C VAL A 161 2.77 -19.23 17.34
N ARG A 162 2.84 -20.35 16.62
CA ARG A 162 2.53 -21.70 17.11
C ARG A 162 3.65 -22.65 16.70
N SER A 163 3.94 -23.67 17.51
CA SER A 163 4.94 -24.68 17.18
C SER A 163 4.64 -26.02 17.85
N SER A 164 5.14 -27.10 17.25
CA SER A 164 5.10 -28.43 17.86
C SER A 164 6.17 -28.63 18.96
N GLY A 165 7.09 -27.68 19.13
CA GLY A 165 8.19 -27.76 20.08
C GLY A 165 8.60 -26.38 20.61
N SER A 166 9.71 -26.33 21.34
CA SER A 166 10.27 -25.05 21.78
C SER A 166 10.74 -24.22 20.59
N VAL A 167 10.47 -22.92 20.62
CA VAL A 167 10.88 -21.99 19.56
C VAL A 167 12.05 -21.12 20.02
N ASN A 168 12.94 -20.84 19.07
CA ASN A 168 13.95 -19.79 19.16
C ASN A 168 14.02 -19.11 17.79
N VAL A 169 13.17 -18.11 17.59
CA VAL A 169 13.06 -17.38 16.33
C VAL A 169 13.77 -16.04 16.48
N SER A 170 14.77 -15.79 15.64
CA SER A 170 15.38 -14.48 15.45
C SER A 170 14.46 -13.64 14.58
N VAL A 171 14.06 -12.49 15.10
CA VAL A 171 13.29 -11.45 14.41
C VAL A 171 14.24 -10.29 14.14
N SER A 172 14.50 -9.98 12.88
CA SER A 172 15.47 -8.94 12.54
C SER A 172 15.07 -8.07 11.37
N LEU A 173 15.44 -6.80 11.45
CA LEU A 173 15.45 -5.87 10.34
C LEU A 173 16.86 -5.88 9.75
N THR A 174 16.95 -6.14 8.45
CA THR A 174 18.22 -6.27 7.73
C THR A 174 18.20 -5.47 6.44
N GLY A 175 19.35 -5.12 5.89
CA GLY A 175 19.43 -4.62 4.51
C GLY A 175 18.84 -5.60 3.50
N SER A 176 18.57 -5.15 2.28
CA SER A 176 17.93 -5.96 1.24
C SER A 176 18.65 -7.29 0.93
N ASP A 177 19.97 -7.36 1.11
CA ASP A 177 20.78 -8.57 0.94
C ASP A 177 20.75 -9.51 2.17
N GLY A 178 20.25 -9.05 3.32
CA GLY A 178 20.24 -9.75 4.61
C GLY A 178 21.56 -9.74 5.37
N LEU A 179 22.61 -9.09 4.86
CA LEU A 179 23.93 -9.10 5.47
C LEU A 179 24.06 -8.02 6.53
N GLN A 180 23.52 -6.83 6.25
CA GLN A 180 23.53 -5.73 7.21
C GLN A 180 22.40 -5.89 8.23
N LYS A 181 22.71 -6.37 9.44
CA LYS A 181 21.75 -6.45 10.54
C LYS A 181 21.57 -5.07 11.20
N LEU A 182 20.37 -4.49 11.07
CA LEU A 182 20.04 -3.15 11.57
C LEU A 182 19.42 -3.20 12.97
N ALA A 183 18.56 -4.20 13.21
CA ALA A 183 17.98 -4.49 14.52
C ALA A 183 17.67 -5.97 14.61
N ALA A 184 17.75 -6.55 15.81
CA ALA A 184 17.38 -7.95 16.03
C ALA A 184 16.95 -8.20 17.47
N ALA A 185 16.07 -9.17 17.65
CA ALA A 185 15.70 -9.73 18.94
C ALA A 185 15.22 -11.17 18.75
N SER A 186 15.12 -11.94 19.83
CA SER A 186 14.71 -13.34 19.78
C SER A 186 13.38 -13.57 20.48
N ILE A 187 12.53 -14.37 19.85
CA ILE A 187 11.34 -14.96 20.46
C ILE A 187 11.72 -16.35 20.94
N ILE A 188 11.80 -16.50 22.26
CA ILE A 188 12.12 -17.77 22.92
C ILE A 188 10.89 -18.18 23.74
N ALA A 189 10.35 -19.36 23.46
CA ALA A 189 9.23 -19.91 24.20
C ALA A 189 9.29 -21.43 24.25
N SER A 190 8.82 -22.01 25.35
CA SER A 190 8.76 -23.45 25.50
C SER A 190 7.63 -24.06 24.65
N GLY A 191 7.72 -25.35 24.30
CA GLY A 191 6.72 -25.99 23.45
C GLY A 191 5.31 -25.98 24.03
N SER A 192 5.15 -25.96 25.35
CA SER A 192 3.83 -25.82 25.98
C SER A 192 3.22 -24.43 25.77
N GLU A 193 4.05 -23.37 25.77
CA GLU A 193 3.58 -21.98 25.59
C GLU A 193 3.11 -21.67 24.18
N VAL A 194 3.65 -22.37 23.18
CA VAL A 194 3.32 -22.17 21.75
C VAL A 194 2.63 -23.40 21.15
N SER A 195 2.16 -24.33 21.98
CA SER A 195 1.35 -25.48 21.54
C SER A 195 0.06 -25.03 20.85
N ASN A 196 -0.48 -23.90 21.30
CA ASN A 196 -1.52 -23.09 20.66
C ASN A 196 -0.94 -21.74 20.22
N TRP A 197 -1.70 -21.01 19.39
CA TRP A 197 -1.33 -19.67 18.94
C TRP A 197 -1.11 -18.72 20.11
N LYS A 198 0.06 -18.06 20.11
CA LYS A 198 0.43 -17.04 21.09
C LYS A 198 0.89 -15.78 20.37
N LYS A 199 0.33 -14.63 20.76
CA LYS A 199 0.78 -13.31 20.30
C LYS A 199 2.11 -12.96 20.96
N PHE A 200 3.06 -12.52 20.15
CA PHE A 200 4.31 -11.94 20.58
C PHE A 200 4.39 -10.48 20.12
N LYS A 201 4.95 -9.63 20.98
CA LYS A 201 5.31 -8.24 20.66
C LYS A 201 6.77 -8.04 21.00
N VAL A 202 7.54 -7.59 20.02
CA VAL A 202 8.99 -7.39 20.12
C VAL A 202 9.32 -5.97 19.67
N MET A 203 10.13 -5.27 20.44
CA MET A 203 10.58 -3.93 20.10
C MET A 203 12.00 -4.01 19.53
N LEU A 204 12.21 -3.44 18.34
CA LEU A 204 13.47 -3.45 17.63
C LEU A 204 13.99 -2.02 17.50
N GLU A 205 15.06 -1.68 18.22
CA GLU A 205 15.74 -0.40 18.07
C GLU A 205 16.83 -0.49 16.99
N ALA A 206 16.68 0.31 15.94
CA ALA A 206 17.59 0.29 14.81
C ALA A 206 18.95 0.93 15.12
N GLN A 207 20.02 0.18 14.87
CA GLN A 207 21.40 0.60 15.09
C GLN A 207 22.04 1.27 13.86
N GLY A 208 21.36 1.22 12.72
CA GLY A 208 21.78 1.82 11.46
C GLY A 208 20.59 2.28 10.62
N THR A 209 20.87 3.09 9.60
CA THR A 209 19.89 3.55 8.62
C THR A 209 20.11 2.80 7.30
N ASN A 210 19.02 2.30 6.71
CA ASN A 210 19.02 1.76 5.35
C ASN A 210 17.63 1.95 4.73
N PRO A 211 17.52 2.67 3.59
CA PRO A 211 16.25 2.92 2.93
C PRO A 211 15.65 1.69 2.23
N ASN A 212 16.44 0.64 2.04
CA ASN A 212 16.04 -0.60 1.40
C ASN A 212 16.36 -1.80 2.29
N SER A 213 15.45 -2.06 3.23
CA SER A 213 15.57 -3.13 4.22
C SER A 213 14.45 -4.16 4.08
N ARG A 214 14.55 -5.24 4.86
CA ARG A 214 13.55 -6.32 4.95
C ARG A 214 13.44 -6.86 6.36
N LEU A 215 12.27 -7.39 6.70
CA LEU A 215 12.05 -8.21 7.90
C LEU A 215 12.52 -9.64 7.62
N GLN A 216 13.22 -10.24 8.58
CA GLN A 216 13.57 -11.66 8.56
C GLN A 216 13.08 -12.37 9.83
N LEU A 217 12.55 -13.58 9.65
CA LEU A 217 12.22 -14.51 10.70
C LEU A 217 13.04 -15.79 10.47
N THR A 218 14.09 -16.02 11.26
CA THR A 218 14.98 -17.17 11.11
C THR A 218 15.11 -18.00 12.37
N THR A 219 15.51 -19.25 12.23
CA THR A 219 15.77 -20.17 13.34
C THR A 219 16.87 -21.17 12.95
N THR A 220 17.56 -21.69 13.95
CA THR A 220 18.51 -22.80 13.82
C THR A 220 17.96 -24.10 14.43
N ARG A 221 16.72 -24.08 14.93
CA ARG A 221 16.07 -25.24 15.55
C ARG A 221 15.21 -25.98 14.55
N LYS A 222 15.45 -27.29 14.43
CA LYS A 222 14.63 -28.22 13.66
C LYS A 222 13.21 -28.30 14.23
N GLY A 223 12.20 -28.36 13.35
CA GLY A 223 10.81 -28.57 13.75
C GLY A 223 9.82 -27.75 12.93
N PHE A 224 8.58 -27.72 13.42
CA PHE A 224 7.48 -26.98 12.78
C PHE A 224 7.19 -25.68 13.51
N ILE A 225 7.12 -24.58 12.78
CA ILE A 225 6.73 -23.28 13.29
C ILE A 225 5.67 -22.70 12.35
N TRP A 226 4.59 -22.18 12.92
CA TRP A 226 3.57 -21.45 12.20
C TRP A 226 3.65 -19.97 12.58
N PHE A 227 3.47 -19.13 11.58
CA PHE A 227 3.38 -17.68 11.70
C PHE A 227 2.06 -17.19 11.14
N ASP A 228 1.50 -16.18 11.79
CA ASP A 228 0.30 -15.48 11.31
C ASP A 228 0.32 -14.03 11.80
N GLN A 229 -0.40 -13.16 11.07
CA GLN A 229 -0.61 -11.74 11.37
C GLN A 229 0.71 -11.04 11.77
N VAL A 230 1.68 -11.00 10.85
CA VAL A 230 3.02 -10.45 11.08
C VAL A 230 3.06 -8.97 10.70
N SER A 231 3.15 -8.09 11.68
CA SER A 231 3.16 -6.63 11.52
C SER A 231 4.49 -6.03 11.98
N VAL A 232 4.97 -5.00 11.29
CA VAL A 232 6.06 -4.14 11.72
C VAL A 232 5.62 -2.69 11.54
N MET A 233 5.47 -1.95 12.64
CA MET A 233 5.16 -0.52 12.59
C MET A 233 6.24 0.30 13.31
N PRO A 234 6.63 1.47 12.78
CA PRO A 234 7.40 2.44 13.55
C PRO A 234 6.59 2.92 14.77
N LEU A 235 7.26 3.24 15.88
CA LEU A 235 6.56 3.80 17.05
C LEU A 235 6.23 5.29 16.88
N ASP A 236 7.01 6.02 16.10
CA ASP A 236 6.89 7.45 15.87
C ASP A 236 5.92 7.78 14.71
N THR A 237 4.75 7.14 14.71
CA THR A 237 3.69 7.45 13.74
C THR A 237 3.06 8.82 13.99
N TYR A 238 2.44 9.39 12.96
CA TYR A 238 1.73 10.66 13.08
C TYR A 238 0.73 10.62 14.23
N LYS A 239 0.95 11.47 15.24
CA LYS A 239 0.18 11.53 16.49
C LYS A 239 0.02 10.20 17.25
N GLY A 240 0.79 9.17 16.91
CA GLY A 240 0.66 7.82 17.47
C GLY A 240 -0.50 6.99 16.89
N HIS A 241 -1.13 7.43 15.79
CA HIS A 241 -2.33 6.81 15.22
C HIS A 241 -2.07 5.90 14.01
N GLY A 242 -0.82 5.50 13.76
CA GLY A 242 -0.49 4.50 12.73
C GLY A 242 -0.16 5.05 11.34
N PHE A 243 -0.29 6.35 11.10
CA PHE A 243 0.06 6.94 9.81
C PHE A 243 1.54 7.25 9.68
N TRP A 244 2.05 7.16 8.45
CA TRP A 244 3.41 7.58 8.12
C TRP A 244 3.55 9.07 8.38
N LYS A 245 4.46 9.42 9.29
CA LYS A 245 4.57 10.77 9.84
C LYS A 245 4.75 11.84 8.77
N ASP A 246 5.71 11.62 7.87
CA ASP A 246 6.06 12.63 6.87
C ASP A 246 4.94 12.84 5.84
N LEU A 247 4.23 11.78 5.46
CA LEU A 247 3.10 11.86 4.52
C LEU A 247 1.90 12.57 5.16
N ALA A 248 1.58 12.23 6.41
CA ALA A 248 0.49 12.87 7.12
C ALA A 248 0.75 14.36 7.38
N VAL A 249 2.00 14.76 7.67
CA VAL A 249 2.39 16.17 7.78
C VAL A 249 2.22 16.91 6.45
N ILE A 250 2.59 16.30 5.32
CA ILE A 250 2.33 16.89 4.00
C ILE A 250 0.82 17.11 3.79
N LEU A 251 -0.02 16.15 4.18
CA LEU A 251 -1.48 16.31 4.10
C LEU A 251 -2.00 17.42 5.02
N GLU A 252 -1.45 17.56 6.23
CA GLU A 252 -1.78 18.63 7.18
C GLU A 252 -1.43 20.00 6.60
N ASP A 253 -0.25 20.13 5.97
CA ASP A 253 0.24 21.37 5.38
C ASP A 253 -0.62 21.85 4.19
N LEU A 254 -1.35 20.96 3.52
CA LEU A 254 -2.35 21.32 2.50
C LEU A 254 -3.56 22.06 3.09
N LYS A 255 -3.78 21.98 4.40
CA LYS A 255 -4.92 22.55 5.13
C LYS A 255 -6.28 22.21 4.50
N PRO A 256 -6.54 20.92 4.19
CA PRO A 256 -7.74 20.52 3.49
C PRO A 256 -8.98 20.78 4.34
N GLN A 257 -10.03 21.33 3.73
CA GLN A 257 -11.27 21.64 4.43
C GLN A 257 -12.23 20.45 4.43
N PHE A 258 -12.05 19.52 3.49
CA PHE A 258 -12.66 18.19 3.53
C PHE A 258 -11.69 17.10 3.08
N MET A 259 -11.97 15.85 3.46
CA MET A 259 -11.34 14.64 2.95
C MET A 259 -12.40 13.68 2.44
N ARG A 260 -12.34 13.33 1.15
CA ARG A 260 -13.20 12.32 0.51
C ARG A 260 -12.51 10.95 0.52
N PHE A 261 -13.12 9.92 1.10
CA PHE A 261 -12.54 8.58 1.27
C PHE A 261 -13.62 7.47 1.37
N PRO A 262 -13.29 6.19 1.16
CA PRO A 262 -12.05 5.60 0.66
C PRO A 262 -12.18 5.47 -0.86
N GLY A 263 -12.38 6.62 -1.51
CA GLY A 263 -13.32 6.79 -2.61
C GLY A 263 -12.89 6.22 -3.96
N GLY A 264 -13.65 6.63 -4.97
CA GLY A 264 -13.41 6.25 -6.36
C GLY A 264 -13.64 4.76 -6.63
N SER A 265 -12.91 4.20 -7.57
CA SER A 265 -13.21 2.85 -8.10
C SER A 265 -12.89 1.75 -7.09
N PHE A 266 -12.00 2.00 -6.12
CA PHE A 266 -11.73 1.11 -4.98
C PHE A 266 -12.98 0.75 -4.17
N VAL A 267 -13.91 1.70 -3.99
CA VAL A 267 -15.16 1.44 -3.25
C VAL A 267 -16.02 0.42 -3.99
N GLU A 268 -16.07 0.52 -5.31
CA GLU A 268 -16.97 -0.25 -6.17
C GLU A 268 -16.45 -1.67 -6.43
N GLY A 269 -15.15 -1.79 -6.72
CA GLY A 269 -14.57 -2.98 -7.34
C GLY A 269 -15.06 -3.17 -8.79
N GLU A 270 -14.33 -3.92 -9.61
CA GLU A 270 -14.84 -4.41 -10.89
C GLU A 270 -15.99 -5.41 -10.66
N TRP A 271 -15.89 -6.20 -9.58
CA TRP A 271 -16.90 -7.15 -9.15
C TRP A 271 -17.41 -6.82 -7.75
N LEU A 272 -18.73 -6.92 -7.51
CA LEU A 272 -19.34 -6.65 -6.20
C LEU A 272 -18.75 -7.51 -5.05
N ARG A 273 -18.19 -8.69 -5.36
CA ARG A 273 -17.50 -9.54 -4.37
C ARG A 273 -16.21 -8.92 -3.83
N ASN A 274 -15.62 -8.00 -4.59
CA ASN A 274 -14.37 -7.29 -4.31
C ASN A 274 -14.61 -5.83 -3.88
N ALA A 275 -15.87 -5.39 -3.82
CA ALA A 275 -16.23 -4.07 -3.33
C ALA A 275 -15.78 -3.87 -1.88
N PHE A 276 -15.30 -2.67 -1.55
CA PHE A 276 -14.89 -2.31 -0.20
C PHE A 276 -16.02 -2.50 0.83
N ARG A 277 -15.78 -3.34 1.86
CA ARG A 277 -16.76 -3.64 2.91
C ARG A 277 -16.38 -2.96 4.21
N TRP A 278 -16.84 -1.73 4.43
CA TRP A 278 -16.46 -0.94 5.62
C TRP A 278 -16.65 -1.64 6.98
N LYS A 279 -17.67 -2.49 7.11
CA LYS A 279 -17.90 -3.25 8.35
C LYS A 279 -16.79 -4.26 8.64
N GLU A 280 -16.11 -4.70 7.59
CA GLU A 280 -15.02 -5.67 7.65
C GLU A 280 -13.68 -5.01 8.00
N THR A 281 -13.63 -3.68 7.97
CA THR A 281 -12.42 -2.88 8.23
C THR A 281 -12.44 -2.20 9.60
N ILE A 282 -13.36 -2.62 10.48
CA ILE A 282 -13.48 -2.14 11.86
C ILE A 282 -13.09 -3.26 12.82
N GLY A 283 -12.52 -2.87 13.96
CA GLY A 283 -12.09 -3.79 15.01
C GLY A 283 -10.61 -4.12 14.91
N PRO A 284 -10.16 -5.15 15.65
CA PRO A 284 -8.78 -5.62 15.62
C PRO A 284 -8.32 -5.90 14.19
N TRP A 285 -7.13 -5.43 13.84
CA TRP A 285 -6.62 -5.54 12.47
C TRP A 285 -6.32 -6.98 12.08
N GLU A 286 -5.96 -7.82 13.06
CA GLU A 286 -5.70 -9.25 12.90
C GLU A 286 -6.94 -10.07 12.49
N GLU A 287 -8.14 -9.50 12.62
CA GLU A 287 -9.42 -10.12 12.26
C GLU A 287 -10.03 -9.55 10.97
N ARG A 288 -9.31 -8.65 10.29
CA ARG A 288 -9.75 -8.04 9.04
C ARG A 288 -9.34 -8.95 7.89
N PRO A 289 -10.29 -9.50 7.11
CA PRO A 289 -9.99 -10.47 6.05
C PRO A 289 -9.21 -9.85 4.89
N GLY A 290 -9.25 -8.52 4.74
CA GLY A 290 -8.78 -7.86 3.54
C GLY A 290 -9.67 -8.19 2.34
N HIS A 291 -9.27 -7.68 1.18
CA HIS A 291 -9.89 -8.05 -0.09
C HIS A 291 -8.96 -7.76 -1.27
N PHE A 292 -9.26 -8.38 -2.41
CA PHE A 292 -8.58 -8.10 -3.65
C PHE A 292 -9.18 -6.87 -4.32
N ALA A 293 -8.42 -5.77 -4.41
CA ALA A 293 -8.79 -4.58 -5.15
C ALA A 293 -8.58 -4.84 -6.65
N ASP A 294 -9.56 -5.47 -7.27
CA ASP A 294 -9.50 -5.88 -8.69
C ASP A 294 -9.36 -4.72 -9.68
N VAL A 295 -9.75 -3.50 -9.31
CA VAL A 295 -9.51 -2.29 -10.12
C VAL A 295 -8.03 -1.96 -10.22
N TRP A 296 -7.29 -2.11 -9.12
CA TRP A 296 -5.88 -1.71 -9.01
C TRP A 296 -4.91 -2.89 -8.96
N MET A 297 -5.45 -4.11 -9.01
CA MET A 297 -4.73 -5.37 -9.15
C MET A 297 -3.79 -5.72 -7.99
N TYR A 298 -4.14 -5.37 -6.75
CA TYR A 298 -3.43 -5.84 -5.56
C TYR A 298 -4.36 -6.17 -4.40
N TRP A 299 -3.84 -6.97 -3.47
CA TRP A 299 -4.53 -7.31 -2.23
C TRP A 299 -4.34 -6.20 -1.20
N THR A 300 -5.42 -5.83 -0.52
CA THR A 300 -5.37 -4.92 0.63
C THR A 300 -5.72 -5.71 1.88
N ASP A 301 -4.98 -5.49 2.97
CA ASP A 301 -5.26 -6.14 4.25
C ASP A 301 -6.34 -5.41 5.07
N ASP A 302 -6.90 -4.33 4.52
CA ASP A 302 -7.85 -3.43 5.17
C ASP A 302 -7.37 -2.92 6.55
N GLY A 303 -6.05 -2.85 6.77
CA GLY A 303 -5.44 -2.27 7.96
C GLY A 303 -5.72 -0.78 8.11
N LEU A 304 -5.76 -0.06 6.98
CA LEU A 304 -6.28 1.30 6.89
C LEU A 304 -7.78 1.24 6.60
N GLY A 305 -8.58 1.15 7.65
CA GLY A 305 -10.01 0.95 7.60
C GLY A 305 -10.83 2.21 7.87
N TYR A 306 -12.14 2.01 8.05
CA TYR A 306 -13.10 3.10 8.25
C TYR A 306 -12.77 3.97 9.45
N PHE A 307 -12.42 3.35 10.59
CA PHE A 307 -12.08 4.06 11.81
C PHE A 307 -10.81 4.90 11.65
N GLU A 308 -9.79 4.32 11.03
CA GLU A 308 -8.52 5.01 10.83
C GLU A 308 -8.70 6.27 9.97
N PHE A 309 -9.50 6.23 8.89
CA PHE A 309 -9.78 7.46 8.13
C PHE A 309 -10.54 8.53 8.91
N LEU A 310 -11.47 8.15 9.79
CA LEU A 310 -12.14 9.12 10.67
C LEU A 310 -11.14 9.75 11.65
N GLN A 311 -10.23 8.95 12.19
CA GLN A 311 -9.15 9.44 13.05
C GLN A 311 -8.23 10.41 12.29
N LEU A 312 -7.87 10.09 11.04
CA LEU A 312 -7.08 10.99 10.19
C LEU A 312 -7.83 12.30 9.92
N ALA A 313 -9.13 12.24 9.64
CA ALA A 313 -9.94 13.43 9.39
C ALA A 313 -9.94 14.37 10.61
N GLU A 314 -10.08 13.80 11.81
CA GLU A 314 -9.96 14.54 13.06
C GLU A 314 -8.57 15.13 13.24
N ASP A 315 -7.52 14.34 12.98
CA ASP A 315 -6.14 14.79 13.12
C ASP A 315 -5.77 15.92 12.18
N LEU A 316 -6.32 15.94 10.96
CA LEU A 316 -6.12 16.99 9.97
C LEU A 316 -7.06 18.21 10.17
N GLY A 317 -8.02 18.11 11.09
CA GLY A 317 -9.02 19.15 11.30
C GLY A 317 -9.97 19.34 10.11
N THR A 318 -10.25 18.27 9.36
CA THR A 318 -10.98 18.30 8.09
C THR A 318 -12.33 17.59 8.17
N LEU A 319 -13.28 17.98 7.30
CA LEU A 319 -14.60 17.33 7.26
C LEU A 319 -14.53 15.99 6.50
N PRO A 320 -14.98 14.88 7.11
CA PRO A 320 -15.02 13.58 6.42
C PRO A 320 -16.19 13.52 5.43
N ILE A 321 -15.89 13.25 4.16
CA ILE A 321 -16.85 12.91 3.11
C ILE A 321 -16.70 11.43 2.81
N TRP A 322 -17.63 10.63 3.33
CA TRP A 322 -17.59 9.18 3.18
C TRP A 322 -18.29 8.72 1.91
N GLU A 323 -17.63 7.84 1.17
CA GLU A 323 -18.20 7.12 0.03
C GLU A 323 -18.58 5.69 0.39
N SER A 324 -19.74 5.26 -0.09
CA SER A 324 -20.22 3.89 0.09
C SER A 324 -20.88 3.36 -1.16
N VAL A 325 -20.75 2.05 -1.39
CA VAL A 325 -21.50 1.36 -2.45
C VAL A 325 -22.99 1.41 -2.13
N THR A 326 -23.75 2.13 -2.95
CA THR A 326 -25.21 2.07 -2.95
C THR A 326 -25.64 1.12 -4.07
N MET A 327 -26.40 0.06 -3.78
CA MET A 327 -26.95 -0.84 -4.80
C MET A 327 -28.02 -0.14 -5.64
N MET A 328 -27.63 0.78 -6.53
CA MET A 328 -28.55 1.40 -7.48
C MET A 328 -27.95 1.35 -8.89
N LYS A 329 -28.03 0.17 -9.51
CA LYS A 329 -27.94 0.02 -10.97
C LYS A 329 -28.60 -1.29 -11.44
N LEU A 330 -29.92 -1.32 -11.41
CA LEU A 330 -30.76 -2.12 -12.30
C LEU A 330 -32.10 -1.38 -12.36
N ILE A 331 -32.52 -1.00 -13.57
CA ILE A 331 -33.64 -0.09 -13.90
C ILE A 331 -33.24 1.39 -13.86
N LEU A 332 -32.61 1.86 -14.94
CA LEU A 332 -33.03 3.03 -15.74
C LEU A 332 -31.99 3.24 -16.86
N PRO A 333 -32.39 3.31 -18.14
CA PRO A 333 -31.46 3.56 -19.22
C PRO A 333 -31.11 5.05 -19.26
N VAL A 334 -29.81 5.33 -19.36
CA VAL A 334 -29.17 6.59 -19.79
C VAL A 334 -29.03 7.70 -18.72
N SER A 335 -27.75 7.91 -18.37
CA SER A 335 -27.08 9.15 -17.97
C SER A 335 -27.44 9.80 -16.62
N TYR A 336 -26.58 9.56 -15.63
CA TYR A 336 -25.78 10.52 -14.85
C TYR A 336 -25.35 9.82 -13.55
N HIS A 337 -24.05 9.72 -13.31
CA HIS A 337 -23.49 9.18 -12.07
C HIS A 337 -23.92 10.07 -10.90
N LEU A 338 -24.84 9.57 -10.07
CA LEU A 338 -25.19 10.18 -8.79
C LEU A 338 -24.43 9.46 -7.69
N TYR A 339 -23.35 10.09 -7.23
CA TYR A 339 -22.61 9.74 -6.03
C TYR A 339 -23.38 10.26 -4.81
N SER A 340 -23.68 9.41 -3.83
CA SER A 340 -24.14 9.87 -2.51
C SER A 340 -22.97 9.87 -1.55
N GLY A 341 -22.29 11.00 -1.42
CA GLY A 341 -21.39 11.25 -0.30
C GLY A 341 -22.19 11.66 0.93
N PHE A 342 -21.95 11.04 2.08
CA PHE A 342 -22.51 11.49 3.35
C PHE A 342 -21.46 12.32 4.09
N ILE A 343 -21.83 13.53 4.52
CA ILE A 343 -21.05 14.27 5.52
C ILE A 343 -21.34 13.61 6.87
N VAL A 344 -20.33 12.97 7.45
CA VAL A 344 -20.45 12.43 8.80
C VAL A 344 -20.24 13.59 9.78
N SER A 345 -21.30 14.04 10.44
CA SER A 345 -21.20 15.04 11.50
C SER A 345 -20.38 14.46 12.67
N LYS A 346 -19.39 15.22 13.15
CA LYS A 346 -18.52 14.92 14.31
C LYS A 346 -19.18 13.96 15.32
N PRO A 347 -18.74 12.70 15.41
CA PRO A 347 -19.13 11.89 16.55
C PRO A 347 -18.32 12.35 17.77
N SER A 348 -19.01 12.78 18.81
CA SER A 348 -18.39 13.11 20.09
C SER A 348 -18.09 11.81 20.83
N PHE A 349 -16.86 11.33 20.75
CA PHE A 349 -16.39 10.24 21.60
C PHE A 349 -15.51 10.84 22.70
N ILE A 350 -15.97 10.74 23.94
CA ILE A 350 -15.23 11.06 25.17
C ILE A 350 -14.47 9.81 25.60
#